data_AF-A0AAN8H3C3-F1
#
_entry.id   AF-A0AAN8H3C3-F1
#
_cell.length_a   1.000
_cell.length_b   1.000
_cell.length_c   1.000
_cell.angle_alpha   90.00
_cell.angle_beta   90.00
_cell.angle_gamma   90.00
#
_symmetry.space_group_name_H-M   'P 1'
#
loop_
_entity.id
_entity.type
_entity.pdbx_description
1 polymer ?
#
loop_
_entity_poly.entity_id
_entity_poly.type
_entity_poly.pdbx_seq_one_letter_code
_entity_poly.pdbx_strand_id
1 'polypeptide(L)'
;MEAASYLLDPDLLREVLECPICLETYNQTQMRPKLLQCGHTVCRQCLEKLLANTINGVRCPFCSRVSRMSSISQLADNLTVLKILDCTTSCSAATAALMCKSCYNRLPRQYCHDCATFLCELCKEEGHLHQGHSIQPIRGGR
;
A
#
# COMPACT_ATOMS: atom_id res chain seq x y z
N MET A 1 -20.42 -18.63 -20.62
CA MET A 1 -18.95 -18.47 -20.51
C MET A 1 -18.71 -17.43 -19.44
N GLU A 2 -18.79 -17.83 -18.17
CA GLU A 2 -18.69 -16.95 -17.01
C GLU A 2 -17.73 -17.61 -16.01
N ALA A 3 -16.46 -17.24 -16.07
CA ALA A 3 -15.45 -17.71 -15.13
C ALA A 3 -14.21 -16.81 -15.20
N ALA A 4 -14.33 -15.52 -14.84
CA ALA A 4 -13.15 -14.66 -14.65
C ALA A 4 -13.38 -13.39 -13.82
N SER A 5 -14.59 -13.12 -13.31
CA SER A 5 -14.94 -11.82 -12.70
C SER A 5 -15.19 -11.86 -11.19
N TYR A 6 -14.56 -12.76 -10.44
CA TYR A 6 -14.47 -12.68 -8.97
C TYR A 6 -13.00 -12.47 -8.53
N LEU A 7 -12.24 -11.67 -9.29
CA LEU A 7 -11.98 -10.26 -8.96
C LEU A 7 -11.47 -10.12 -7.52
N LEU A 8 -10.15 -10.07 -7.36
CA LEU A 8 -9.59 -9.29 -6.25
C LEU A 8 -10.13 -7.87 -6.43
N ASP A 9 -11.08 -7.49 -5.59
CA ASP A 9 -11.53 -6.12 -5.55
C ASP A 9 -10.29 -5.21 -5.38
N PRO A 10 -10.05 -4.26 -6.30
CA PRO A 10 -8.82 -3.48 -6.29
C PRO A 10 -8.70 -2.63 -5.03
N ASP A 11 -9.81 -2.28 -4.37
CA ASP A 11 -9.79 -1.61 -3.08
C ASP A 11 -9.38 -2.57 -1.96
N LEU A 12 -9.87 -3.81 -1.94
CA LEU A 12 -9.42 -4.86 -1.00
C LEU A 12 -7.94 -5.20 -1.19
N LEU A 13 -7.46 -5.32 -2.43
CA LEU A 13 -6.05 -5.55 -2.71
C LEU A 13 -5.18 -4.45 -2.09
N ARG A 14 -5.65 -3.22 -2.17
CA ARG A 14 -4.98 -2.05 -1.64
C ARG A 14 -4.96 -2.03 -0.11
N GLU A 15 -6.05 -2.41 0.54
CA GLU A 15 -6.10 -2.58 1.99
C GLU A 15 -5.10 -3.62 2.51
N VAL A 16 -4.82 -4.66 1.71
CA VAL A 16 -3.89 -5.73 2.09
C VAL A 16 -2.44 -5.37 1.75
N LEU A 17 -2.20 -4.69 0.62
CA LEU A 17 -0.85 -4.47 0.09
C LEU A 17 -0.25 -3.09 0.38
N GLU A 18 -1.02 -2.10 0.81
CA GLU A 18 -0.50 -0.77 1.14
C GLU A 18 -0.43 -0.53 2.64
N CYS A 19 0.55 0.28 3.05
CA CYS A 19 0.56 0.80 4.41
C CYS A 19 -0.57 1.83 4.59
N PRO A 20 -1.48 1.68 5.56
CA PRO A 20 -2.60 2.61 5.78
C PRO A 20 -2.17 4.01 6.24
N ILE A 21 -0.88 4.21 6.58
CA ILE A 21 -0.36 5.51 7.03
C ILE A 21 0.21 6.32 5.86
N CYS A 22 1.04 5.72 5.01
CA CYS A 22 1.71 6.43 3.91
C CYS A 22 1.22 6.03 2.51
N LEU A 23 0.30 5.05 2.43
CA LEU A 23 -0.29 4.55 1.19
C LEU A 23 0.76 4.05 0.18
N GLU A 24 1.93 3.64 0.66
CA GLU A 24 2.93 2.96 -0.16
C GLU A 24 2.77 1.45 -0.06
N THR A 25 2.97 0.79 -1.21
CA THR A 25 2.93 -0.67 -1.31
C THR A 25 4.02 -1.28 -0.43
N TYR A 26 3.66 -2.30 0.33
CA TYR A 26 4.59 -3.07 1.14
C TYR A 26 5.65 -3.73 0.25
N ASN A 27 6.87 -3.90 0.78
CA ASN A 27 7.97 -4.57 0.09
C ASN A 27 8.85 -5.32 1.09
N GLN A 28 9.92 -5.95 0.61
CA GLN A 28 10.80 -6.76 1.46
C GLN A 28 11.74 -5.91 2.35
N THR A 29 11.84 -4.58 2.15
CA THR A 29 12.87 -3.71 2.74
C THR A 29 12.30 -2.60 3.65
N GLN A 30 12.23 -1.35 3.18
CA GLN A 30 11.81 -0.17 3.95
C GLN A 30 10.30 -0.17 4.21
N MET A 31 9.54 -0.71 3.27
CA MET A 31 8.10 -0.89 3.37
C MET A 31 7.74 -2.27 3.89
N ARG A 32 8.60 -2.90 4.70
CA ARG A 32 8.31 -4.23 5.25
C ARG A 32 7.13 -4.18 6.22
N PRO A 33 6.08 -4.99 6.03
CA PRO A 33 4.88 -4.97 6.87
C PRO A 33 5.18 -5.62 8.23
N LYS A 34 5.01 -4.86 9.31
CA LYS A 34 5.24 -5.32 10.68
C LYS A 34 3.92 -5.40 11.45
N LEU A 35 3.75 -6.47 12.23
CA LEU A 35 2.61 -6.67 13.11
C LEU A 35 2.86 -6.01 14.46
N LEU A 36 2.01 -5.06 14.82
CA LEU A 36 1.91 -4.59 16.20
C LEU A 36 1.32 -5.70 17.09
N GLN A 37 1.52 -5.62 18.41
CA GLN A 37 0.98 -6.60 19.37
C GLN A 37 -0.55 -6.67 19.36
N CYS A 38 -1.22 -5.66 18.78
CA CYS A 38 -2.66 -5.63 18.58
C CYS A 38 -3.13 -6.32 17.29
N GLY A 39 -2.23 -6.78 16.42
CA GLY A 39 -2.52 -7.42 15.14
C GLY A 39 -2.57 -6.47 13.93
N HIS A 40 -2.61 -5.14 14.14
CA HIS A 40 -2.56 -4.19 13.02
C HIS A 40 -1.19 -4.19 12.34
N THR A 41 -1.20 -4.06 11.02
CA THR A 41 0.02 -4.04 10.19
C THR A 41 0.40 -2.62 9.83
N VAL A 42 1.66 -2.26 10.03
CA VAL A 42 2.23 -0.95 9.65
C VAL A 42 3.60 -1.19 9.01
N CYS A 43 4.00 -0.38 8.03
CA CYS A 43 5.33 -0.54 7.44
C CYS A 43 6.43 -0.14 8.41
N ARG A 44 7.62 -0.72 8.23
CA ARG A 44 8.81 -0.42 9.01
C ARG A 44 9.11 1.08 9.08
N GLN A 45 9.13 1.77 7.94
CA GLN A 45 9.45 3.20 7.91
C GLN A 45 8.47 4.07 8.71
N CYS A 46 7.16 3.78 8.65
CA CYS A 46 6.17 4.49 9.47
C CYS A 46 6.33 4.17 10.96
N LEU A 47 6.68 2.93 11.31
CA LEU A 47 6.97 2.57 12.70
C LEU A 47 8.23 3.27 13.23
N GLU A 48 9.25 3.47 12.40
CA GLU A 48 10.46 4.24 12.77
C GLU A 48 10.07 5.67 13.16
N LYS A 49 9.21 6.32 12.37
CA LYS A 49 8.68 7.66 12.67
C LYS A 49 7.82 7.68 13.94
N LEU A 50 6.98 6.67 14.14
CA LEU A 50 6.12 6.59 15.35
C LEU A 50 6.96 6.34 16.61
N LEU A 51 7.95 5.45 16.53
CA LEU A 51 8.83 5.14 17.66
C LEU A 51 9.68 6.34 18.06
N ALA A 52 10.17 7.13 17.09
CA ALA A 52 10.94 8.35 17.36
C ALA A 52 10.20 9.37 18.25
N ASN A 53 8.87 9.35 18.24
CA ASN A 53 8.02 10.28 19.01
C ASN A 53 7.53 9.69 20.35
N THR A 54 8.05 8.53 20.76
CA THR A 54 7.56 7.81 21.96
C THR A 54 8.69 7.16 22.74
N ILE A 55 8.50 7.00 24.04
CA ILE A 55 9.46 6.32 24.92
C ILE A 55 8.94 4.92 25.20
N ASN A 56 9.72 3.89 24.85
CA ASN A 56 9.49 2.47 25.16
C ASN A 56 8.30 1.77 24.46
N GLY A 57 7.80 2.30 23.34
CA GLY A 57 6.90 1.55 22.48
C GLY A 57 5.96 2.41 21.64
N VAL A 58 5.31 1.78 20.66
CA VAL A 58 4.43 2.47 19.71
C VAL A 58 2.96 2.31 20.12
N ARG A 59 2.23 3.42 20.15
CA ARG A 59 0.76 3.41 20.25
C ARG A 59 0.16 3.20 18.86
N CYS A 60 -0.66 2.17 18.71
CA CYS A 60 -1.34 1.88 17.45
C CYS A 60 -2.31 3.02 17.07
N PRO A 61 -2.20 3.60 15.85
CA PRO A 61 -3.08 4.69 15.43
C PRO A 61 -4.52 4.24 15.15
N PHE A 62 -4.76 2.93 14.96
CA PHE A 62 -6.08 2.39 14.60
C PHE A 62 -6.91 1.96 15.80
N CYS A 63 -6.27 1.52 16.89
CA CYS A 63 -6.97 0.97 18.06
C CYS A 63 -6.43 1.45 19.40
N SER A 64 -5.49 2.40 19.41
CA SER A 64 -4.86 2.95 20.62
C SER A 64 -4.11 1.98 21.54
N ARG A 65 -4.05 0.67 21.24
CA ARG A 65 -3.25 -0.30 22.01
C ARG A 65 -1.75 -0.05 21.82
N VAL A 66 -0.99 -0.16 22.92
CA VAL A 66 0.46 0.07 22.93
C VAL A 66 1.19 -1.24 22.68
N SER A 67 2.14 -1.23 21.74
CA SER A 67 3.12 -2.30 21.58
C SER A 67 4.41 -1.90 22.26
N ARG A 68 4.75 -2.55 23.38
CA ARG A 68 5.98 -2.27 24.13
C ARG A 68 7.17 -2.91 23.43
N MET A 69 8.16 -2.10 23.10
CA MET A 69 9.32 -2.50 22.31
C MET A 69 10.41 -1.44 22.37
N SER A 70 11.67 -1.86 22.29
CA SER A 70 12.83 -0.99 22.21
C SER A 70 13.43 -0.90 20.80
N SER A 71 13.05 -1.81 19.91
CA SER A 71 13.44 -1.81 18.48
C SER A 71 12.38 -2.47 17.61
N ILE A 72 12.21 -1.99 16.37
CA ILE A 72 11.24 -2.50 15.38
C ILE A 72 11.52 -3.93 14.95
N SER A 73 12.76 -4.37 15.07
CA SER A 73 13.14 -5.77 14.82
C SER A 73 12.46 -6.76 15.78
N GLN A 74 11.94 -6.31 16.92
CA GLN A 74 11.21 -7.17 17.88
C GLN A 74 9.78 -7.50 17.42
N LEU A 75 9.21 -6.75 16.48
CA LEU A 75 7.89 -7.05 15.94
C LEU A 75 7.99 -8.16 14.89
N ALA A 76 6.97 -9.02 14.82
CA ALA A 76 6.86 -10.00 13.75
C ALA A 76 6.59 -9.30 12.40
N ASP A 77 7.06 -9.91 11.31
CA ASP A 77 6.62 -9.52 9.96
C ASP A 77 5.23 -10.09 9.68
N ASN A 78 4.41 -9.37 8.92
CA ASN A 78 3.21 -9.96 8.34
C ASN A 78 3.59 -10.82 7.13
N LEU A 79 3.97 -12.08 7.40
CA LEU A 79 4.41 -13.02 6.36
C LEU A 79 3.32 -13.32 5.32
N THR A 80 2.04 -13.20 5.70
CA THR A 80 0.92 -13.38 4.74
C THR A 80 0.97 -12.31 3.67
N VAL A 81 1.12 -11.04 4.05
CA VAL A 81 1.27 -9.92 3.10
C VAL A 81 2.49 -10.13 2.21
N LEU A 82 3.63 -10.51 2.78
CA LEU A 82 4.86 -10.77 2.01
C LEU A 82 4.68 -11.90 1.00
N LYS A 83 4.03 -13.01 1.38
CA LYS A 83 3.72 -14.11 0.45
C LYS A 83 2.79 -13.66 -0.68
N ILE A 84 1.79 -12.83 -0.37
CA ILE A 84 0.90 -12.27 -1.40
C ILE A 84 1.71 -11.39 -2.36
N LEU A 85 2.61 -10.53 -1.86
CA LEU A 85 3.50 -9.73 -2.70
C LEU A 85 4.39 -10.60 -3.61
N ASP A 86 4.96 -11.66 -3.08
CA ASP A 86 5.78 -12.59 -3.85
C ASP A 86 4.94 -13.31 -4.91
N CYS A 87 3.68 -13.67 -4.62
CA CYS A 87 2.72 -14.19 -5.59
C CYS A 87 2.36 -13.15 -6.67
N THR A 88 2.15 -11.89 -6.29
CA THR A 88 1.89 -10.83 -7.27
C THR A 88 3.07 -10.60 -8.21
N THR A 89 4.30 -10.81 -7.75
CA THR A 89 5.51 -10.62 -8.57
C THR A 89 5.82 -11.85 -9.43
N SER A 90 5.47 -13.05 -8.94
CA SER A 90 5.74 -14.34 -9.63
C SER A 90 4.61 -14.79 -10.56
N CYS A 91 3.39 -14.31 -10.39
CA CYS A 91 2.25 -14.59 -11.25
C CYS A 91 1.95 -13.40 -12.18
N SER A 92 2.65 -13.34 -13.32
CA SER A 92 2.40 -12.55 -14.54
C SER A 92 2.70 -11.03 -14.52
N ALA A 93 3.07 -10.51 -15.69
CA ALA A 93 3.20 -9.08 -16.00
C ALA A 93 1.92 -8.24 -15.74
N ALA A 94 0.79 -8.89 -15.41
CA ALA A 94 -0.48 -8.23 -15.17
C ALA A 94 -0.48 -7.36 -13.90
N THR A 95 0.27 -7.72 -12.86
CA THR A 95 0.34 -6.96 -11.60
C THR A 95 1.22 -5.72 -11.69
N ALA A 96 2.30 -5.76 -12.48
CA ALA A 96 3.07 -4.56 -12.82
C ALA A 96 2.24 -3.54 -13.64
N ALA A 97 1.20 -4.00 -14.34
CA ALA A 97 0.22 -3.13 -14.99
C ALA A 97 -0.78 -2.52 -13.99
N LEU A 98 -0.88 -3.05 -12.77
CA LEU A 98 -1.69 -2.53 -11.67
C LEU A 98 -0.91 -1.57 -10.77
N MET A 99 0.27 -1.08 -11.17
CA MET A 99 1.01 -0.08 -10.41
C MET A 99 0.94 1.29 -11.09
N CYS A 100 1.02 2.35 -10.28
CA CYS A 100 1.14 3.71 -10.79
C CYS A 100 2.34 3.82 -11.74
N LYS A 101 2.11 4.28 -12.97
CA LYS A 101 3.15 4.38 -14.01
C LYS A 101 4.20 5.45 -13.75
N SER A 102 3.91 6.38 -12.85
CA SER A 102 4.85 7.46 -12.49
C SER A 102 5.80 7.04 -11.37
N CYS A 103 5.29 6.45 -10.29
CA CYS A 103 6.11 6.14 -9.10
C CYS A 103 6.43 4.65 -8.90
N TYR A 104 5.74 3.74 -9.58
CA TYR A 104 5.89 2.28 -9.46
C TYR A 104 5.77 1.68 -8.04
N ASN A 105 5.44 2.48 -7.03
CA ASN A 105 5.43 2.10 -5.62
C ASN A 105 4.05 2.17 -4.95
N ARG A 106 3.03 2.61 -5.69
CA ARG A 106 1.65 2.74 -5.21
C ARG A 106 0.68 2.15 -6.21
N LEU A 107 -0.45 1.65 -5.73
CA LEU A 107 -1.52 1.21 -6.61
C LEU A 107 -2.23 2.44 -7.23
N PRO A 108 -2.64 2.36 -8.50
CA PRO A 108 -3.30 3.45 -9.17
C PRO A 108 -4.72 3.59 -8.62
N ARG A 109 -5.16 4.84 -8.54
CA ARG A 109 -6.48 5.24 -8.08
C ARG A 109 -7.21 6.06 -9.15
N GLN A 110 -6.46 6.51 -10.16
CA GLN A 110 -6.92 7.40 -11.20
C GLN A 110 -6.38 6.99 -12.56
N TYR A 111 -7.14 7.34 -13.60
CA TYR A 111 -6.77 7.20 -14.99
C TYR A 111 -6.73 8.57 -15.65
N CYS A 112 -5.63 8.88 -16.32
CA CYS A 112 -5.49 10.09 -17.12
C CYS A 112 -5.81 9.77 -18.59
N HIS A 113 -6.80 10.47 -19.16
CA HIS A 113 -7.22 10.26 -20.55
C HIS A 113 -6.20 10.80 -21.56
N ASP A 114 -5.57 11.94 -21.27
CA ASP A 114 -4.60 12.56 -22.18
C ASP A 114 -3.30 11.76 -22.28
N CYS A 115 -2.87 11.14 -21.18
CA CYS A 115 -1.66 10.32 -21.14
C CYS A 115 -1.94 8.83 -21.35
N ALA A 116 -3.20 8.42 -21.30
CA ALA A 116 -3.62 7.01 -21.30
C ALA A 116 -2.90 6.15 -20.24
N THR A 117 -2.62 6.72 -19.06
CA THR A 117 -1.89 6.04 -17.97
C THR A 117 -2.67 5.99 -16.66
N PHE A 118 -2.33 4.98 -15.84
CA PHE A 118 -2.86 4.81 -14.49
C PHE A 118 -1.92 5.39 -13.43
N LEU A 119 -2.48 6.17 -12.50
CA LEU A 119 -1.75 7.01 -11.55
C LEU A 119 -2.30 6.85 -10.13
N CYS A 120 -1.44 6.99 -9.12
CA CYS A 120 -1.86 7.07 -7.72
C CYS A 120 -2.35 8.49 -7.38
N GLU A 121 -2.95 8.65 -6.20
CA GLU A 121 -3.50 9.94 -5.73
C GLU A 121 -2.48 11.07 -5.68
N LEU A 122 -1.20 10.79 -5.40
CA LEU A 122 -0.16 11.82 -5.30
C LEU A 122 0.41 12.19 -6.67
N CYS A 123 0.62 11.21 -7.56
CA CYS A 123 1.13 11.46 -8.91
C CYS A 123 0.13 12.22 -9.79
N LYS A 124 -1.16 12.23 -9.43
CA LYS A 124 -2.14 13.08 -10.11
C LYS A 124 -1.78 14.56 -9.97
N GLU A 125 -1.41 15.00 -8.76
CA GLU A 125 -1.26 16.41 -8.38
C GLU A 125 0.07 16.95 -8.91
N GLU A 126 1.14 16.17 -8.75
CA GLU A 126 2.50 16.59 -9.08
C GLU A 126 2.78 16.69 -10.59
N GLY A 127 2.02 16.02 -11.44
CA GLY A 127 2.37 15.89 -12.87
C GLY A 127 1.24 16.07 -13.88
N HIS A 128 -0.02 15.86 -13.52
CA HIS A 128 -1.11 15.83 -14.51
C HIS A 128 -2.21 16.85 -14.24
N LEU A 129 -2.50 17.11 -12.96
CA LEU A 129 -3.53 18.07 -12.56
C LEU A 129 -3.09 19.52 -12.85
N HIS A 130 -1.83 19.87 -12.54
CA HIS A 130 -1.28 21.19 -12.87
C HIS A 130 -1.16 21.45 -14.38
N GLN A 131 -1.15 20.39 -15.19
CA GLN A 131 -1.09 20.47 -16.66
C GLN A 131 -2.49 20.52 -17.29
N GLY A 132 -3.57 20.43 -16.49
CA GLY A 132 -4.95 20.51 -16.97
C GLY A 132 -5.44 19.23 -17.66
N HIS A 133 -4.82 18.08 -17.42
CA HIS A 133 -5.24 16.82 -18.02
C HIS A 133 -6.57 16.32 -17.43
N SER A 134 -7.35 15.65 -18.26
CA SER A 134 -8.62 14.99 -17.92
C SER A 134 -8.35 13.69 -17.16
N ILE A 135 -8.75 13.65 -15.89
CA ILE A 135 -8.46 12.55 -14.96
C ILE A 135 -9.77 12.02 -14.37
N GLN A 136 -9.92 10.70 -14.32
CA GLN A 136 -11.09 10.02 -13.76
C GLN A 136 -10.68 8.99 -12.68
N PRO A 137 -11.43 8.85 -11.57
CA PRO A 137 -11.18 7.79 -10.59
C PRO A 137 -11.45 6.40 -11.18
N ILE A 138 -10.62 5.43 -10.82
CA ILE A 138 -10.83 4.02 -11.12
C ILE A 138 -11.86 3.51 -10.10
N ARG A 139 -13.03 3.07 -10.56
CA ARG A 139 -14.05 2.52 -9.67
C ARG A 139 -13.71 1.06 -9.35
N GLY A 140 -13.64 0.71 -8.06
CA GLY A 140 -13.74 -0.68 -7.60
C GLY A 140 -15.13 -1.23 -7.90
N GLY A 141 -15.20 -2.49 -8.33
CA GLY A 141 -16.45 -3.13 -8.67
C GLY A 141 -17.32 -3.27 -7.42
N ARG A 142 -18.50 -2.65 -7.42
CA ARG A 142 -19.54 -2.94 -6.42
C ARG A 142 -20.23 -4.26 -6.71
#